data_AF-L2GXS5-F1
#
_entry.id   AF-L2GXS5-F1
#
_cell.length_a   1.000
_cell.length_b   1.000
_cell.length_c   1.000
_cell.angle_alpha   90.00
_cell.angle_beta   90.00
_cell.angle_gamma   90.00
#
_symmetry.space_group_name_H-M   'P 1'
#
loop_
_entity.id
_entity.type
_entity.pdbx_description
1 polymer ?
#
loop_
_entity_poly.entity_id
_entity_poly.type
_entity_poly.pdbx_seq_one_letter_code
_entity_poly.pdbx_strand_id
1 'polypeptide(L)'
;MPLPPELNKAFTFELKNMLINKLNIQNKDNLEIEARLGSITEVFTSERLRLNTFHPVILEPSHDTRFKTGVALNYFTKIKDLFKNETGTIEKDSVCLFKGFRTTLSNGKTTTIRKDRIAAYDIYIPNAVYDLRIALSREVPVTNVMKRTSYRRERERESFVVDDSRFDFTVTKSEGTVNYEVEVELINADSSLDTFVDVAFNVALLNLQ
;
A
#
# COMPACT_ATOMS: atom_id res chain seq x y z
N MET A 1 5.58 -24.08 -7.70
CA MET A 1 4.59 -24.90 -6.97
C MET A 1 3.90 -23.98 -5.99
N PRO A 2 2.56 -23.87 -5.98
CA PRO A 2 1.86 -23.03 -5.01
C PRO A 2 2.16 -23.54 -3.59
N LEU A 3 2.29 -22.61 -2.65
CA LEU A 3 2.49 -22.92 -1.23
C LEU A 3 1.33 -23.78 -0.70
N PRO A 4 1.61 -24.77 0.16
CA PRO A 4 0.55 -25.47 0.88
C PRO A 4 -0.35 -24.47 1.63
N PRO A 5 -1.69 -24.58 1.54
CA PRO A 5 -2.61 -23.64 2.18
C PRO A 5 -2.37 -23.44 3.68
N GLU A 6 -1.84 -24.45 4.36
CA GLU A 6 -1.52 -24.42 5.79
C GLU A 6 -0.35 -23.49 6.14
N LEU A 7 0.67 -23.42 5.28
CA LEU A 7 1.82 -22.51 5.45
C LEU A 7 1.40 -21.04 5.28
N ASN A 8 0.48 -20.76 4.35
CA ASN A 8 -0.09 -19.43 4.19
C ASN A 8 -0.89 -19.02 5.43
N LYS A 9 -1.68 -19.94 6.02
CA LYS A 9 -2.44 -19.66 7.26
C LYS A 9 -1.54 -19.36 8.45
N ALA A 10 -0.45 -20.11 8.63
CA ALA A 10 0.50 -19.87 9.71
C ALA A 10 1.19 -18.50 9.56
N PHE A 11 1.61 -18.16 8.34
CA PHE A 11 2.22 -16.87 8.03
C PHE A 11 1.25 -15.70 8.28
N THR A 12 0.02 -15.78 7.75
CA THR A 12 -0.96 -14.70 7.94
C THR A 12 -1.34 -14.55 9.41
N PHE A 13 -1.40 -15.65 10.18
CA PHE A 13 -1.62 -15.59 11.63
C PHE A 13 -0.51 -14.83 12.37
N GLU A 14 0.77 -15.09 12.06
CA GLU A 14 1.89 -14.36 12.67
C GLU A 14 1.85 -12.86 12.32
N LEU A 15 1.64 -12.54 11.04
CA LEU A 15 1.50 -11.16 10.57
C LEU A 15 0.34 -10.42 11.25
N LYS A 16 -0.81 -11.09 11.42
CA LYS A 16 -1.97 -10.57 12.15
C LYS A 16 -1.59 -10.25 13.60
N ASN A 17 -0.93 -11.17 14.31
CA ASN A 17 -0.49 -10.92 15.69
C ASN A 17 0.49 -9.74 15.80
N MET A 18 1.44 -9.61 14.86
CA MET A 18 2.36 -8.48 14.83
C MET A 18 1.61 -7.15 14.66
N LEU A 19 0.63 -7.10 13.76
CA LEU A 19 -0.20 -5.91 13.53
C LEU A 19 -1.08 -5.60 14.75
N ILE A 20 -1.77 -6.58 15.33
CA ILE A 20 -2.59 -6.41 16.54
C ILE A 20 -1.75 -5.83 17.68
N ASN A 21 -0.56 -6.40 17.92
CA ASN A 21 0.34 -5.92 18.97
C ASN A 21 0.78 -4.48 18.74
N LYS A 22 1.01 -4.07 17.49
CA LYS A 22 1.28 -2.66 17.18
C LYS A 22 0.06 -1.78 17.33
N LEU A 23 -1.13 -2.22 16.92
CA LEU A 23 -2.36 -1.43 17.00
C LEU A 23 -2.79 -1.17 18.45
N ASN A 24 -2.70 -2.20 19.32
CA ASN A 24 -3.14 -2.12 20.72
C ASN A 24 -2.40 -1.06 21.55
N ILE A 25 -1.20 -0.65 21.12
CA ILE A 25 -0.40 0.37 21.80
C ILE A 25 -0.53 1.76 21.18
N GLN A 26 -1.37 1.93 20.14
CA GLN A 26 -1.56 3.21 19.46
C GLN A 26 -2.87 3.86 19.85
N ASN A 27 -2.87 5.19 19.88
CA ASN A 27 -4.12 5.94 19.71
C ASN A 27 -4.61 5.72 18.26
N LYS A 28 -5.88 5.31 18.13
CA LYS A 28 -6.58 5.01 16.88
C LYS A 28 -7.04 6.26 16.11
N ASP A 29 -7.00 7.44 16.72
CA ASP A 29 -7.33 8.70 16.05
C ASP A 29 -6.44 8.94 14.82
N ASN A 30 -7.10 9.11 13.67
CA ASN A 30 -6.48 9.32 12.36
C ASN A 30 -5.45 8.25 11.97
N LEU A 31 -5.66 7.02 12.44
CA LEU A 31 -4.85 5.88 12.08
C LEU A 31 -5.26 5.37 10.69
N GLU A 32 -4.27 5.02 9.88
CA GLU A 32 -4.46 4.44 8.55
C GLU A 32 -3.65 3.15 8.46
N ILE A 33 -4.30 2.06 8.04
CA ILE A 33 -3.66 0.79 7.72
C ILE A 33 -3.84 0.54 6.23
N GLU A 34 -2.72 0.51 5.51
CA GLU A 34 -2.71 0.31 4.06
C GLU A 34 -1.76 -0.83 3.67
N ALA A 35 -2.17 -1.64 2.72
CA ALA A 35 -1.34 -2.63 2.05
C ALA A 35 -1.10 -2.16 0.61
N ARG A 36 0.15 -2.24 0.14
CA ARG A 36 0.55 -1.78 -1.19
C ARG A 36 1.25 -2.88 -1.96
N LEU A 37 0.92 -3.01 -3.23
CA LEU A 37 1.69 -3.84 -4.17
C LEU A 37 2.93 -3.10 -4.68
N GLY A 38 4.02 -3.82 -4.78
CA GLY A 38 5.30 -3.29 -5.26
C GLY A 38 6.36 -4.36 -5.37
N SER A 39 7.62 -3.97 -5.39
CA SER A 39 8.75 -4.91 -5.35
C SER A 39 9.74 -4.50 -4.28
N ILE A 40 10.21 -5.46 -3.50
CA ILE A 40 11.36 -5.25 -2.62
C ILE A 40 12.60 -5.37 -3.51
N THR A 41 13.35 -4.30 -3.63
CA THR A 41 14.56 -4.24 -4.46
C THR A 41 15.79 -4.03 -3.63
N GLU A 42 16.90 -4.64 -4.02
CA GLU A 42 18.20 -4.34 -3.45
C GLU A 42 18.63 -2.92 -3.87
N VAL A 43 19.22 -2.17 -2.94
CA VAL A 43 19.60 -0.77 -3.19
C VAL A 43 20.70 -0.67 -4.24
N PHE A 44 21.67 -1.59 -4.21
CA PHE A 44 22.84 -1.56 -5.08
C PHE A 44 22.53 -1.96 -6.53
N THR A 45 21.70 -2.98 -6.74
CA THR A 45 21.37 -3.51 -8.08
C THR A 45 20.09 -2.90 -8.64
N SER A 46 19.22 -2.33 -7.78
CA SER A 46 17.83 -1.97 -8.11
C SER A 46 16.99 -3.13 -8.66
N GLU A 47 17.50 -4.36 -8.60
CA GLU A 47 16.78 -5.56 -8.96
C GLU A 47 15.90 -6.02 -7.80
N ARG A 48 14.83 -6.75 -8.13
CA ARG A 48 14.00 -7.38 -7.10
C ARG A 48 14.82 -8.38 -6.29
N LEU A 49 14.73 -8.27 -4.98
CA LEU A 49 15.40 -9.15 -4.02
C LEU A 49 15.09 -10.62 -4.33
N ARG A 50 16.10 -11.48 -4.26
CA ARG A 50 15.95 -12.93 -4.45
C ARG A 50 16.40 -13.65 -3.20
N LEU A 51 15.44 -14.17 -2.45
CA LEU A 51 15.71 -15.02 -1.29
C LEU A 51 15.53 -16.48 -1.68
N ASN A 52 16.42 -17.35 -1.19
CA ASN A 52 16.31 -18.79 -1.37
C ASN A 52 15.27 -19.38 -0.39
N THR A 53 14.01 -18.99 -0.56
CA THR A 53 12.88 -19.44 0.25
C THR A 53 11.70 -19.77 -0.66
N PHE A 54 10.87 -20.72 -0.21
CA PHE A 54 9.63 -21.09 -0.88
C PHE A 54 8.41 -20.49 -0.22
N HIS A 55 8.55 -19.91 0.98
CA HIS A 55 7.46 -19.30 1.74
C HIS A 55 7.63 -17.78 1.87
N PRO A 56 6.54 -17.03 2.11
CA PRO A 56 6.61 -15.60 2.32
C PRO A 56 7.46 -15.28 3.54
N VAL A 57 8.11 -14.13 3.53
CA VAL A 57 9.02 -13.69 4.60
C VAL A 57 8.75 -12.23 4.91
N ILE A 58 8.52 -11.92 6.18
CA ILE A 58 8.52 -10.53 6.67
C ILE A 58 9.98 -10.13 6.83
N LEU A 59 10.41 -9.09 6.11
CA LEU A 59 11.76 -8.56 6.19
C LEU A 59 11.87 -7.54 7.30
N GLU A 60 13.00 -7.61 8.01
CA GLU A 60 13.40 -6.53 8.90
C GLU A 60 13.87 -5.33 8.07
N PRO A 61 13.61 -4.08 8.53
CA PRO A 61 14.13 -2.89 7.88
C PRO A 61 15.65 -2.95 7.75
N SER A 62 16.17 -2.83 6.53
CA SER A 62 17.60 -2.80 6.25
C SER A 62 17.99 -1.64 5.35
N HIS A 63 19.27 -1.25 5.36
CA HIS A 63 19.81 -0.24 4.44
C HIS A 63 20.04 -0.79 3.03
N ASP A 64 20.02 -2.10 2.87
CA ASP A 64 20.35 -2.79 1.62
C ASP A 64 19.12 -3.05 0.76
N THR A 65 17.92 -2.84 1.30
CA THR A 65 16.65 -3.08 0.60
C THR A 65 15.76 -1.84 0.60
N ARG A 66 14.90 -1.74 -0.40
CA ARG A 66 13.84 -0.73 -0.47
C ARG A 66 12.59 -1.33 -1.08
N PHE A 67 11.43 -0.88 -0.64
CA PHE A 67 10.18 -1.19 -1.32
C PHE A 67 9.88 -0.15 -2.38
N LYS A 68 9.76 -0.58 -3.63
CA LYS A 68 9.32 0.23 -4.76
C LYS A 68 7.83 -0.03 -5.02
N THR A 69 6.98 0.93 -4.67
CA THR A 69 5.54 0.87 -4.97
C THR A 69 5.29 0.94 -6.46
N GLY A 70 4.32 0.15 -6.93
CA GLY A 70 3.80 0.23 -8.27
C GLY A 70 3.80 -1.12 -8.98
N VAL A 71 2.90 -1.25 -9.96
CA VAL A 71 2.72 -2.43 -10.80
C VAL A 71 2.74 -2.06 -12.27
N ALA A 72 2.91 -3.04 -13.15
CA ALA A 72 2.79 -2.84 -14.58
C ALA A 72 1.32 -2.71 -14.97
N LEU A 73 1.06 -1.97 -16.06
CA LEU A 73 -0.30 -1.65 -16.53
C LEU A 73 -1.17 -2.90 -16.72
N ASN A 74 -0.62 -3.99 -17.27
CA ASN A 74 -1.36 -5.22 -17.47
C ASN A 74 -1.87 -5.82 -16.15
N TYR A 75 -1.07 -5.78 -15.09
CA TYR A 75 -1.46 -6.24 -13.76
C TYR A 75 -2.43 -5.28 -13.07
N PHE A 76 -2.22 -3.97 -13.24
CA PHE A 76 -3.15 -2.94 -12.77
C PHE A 76 -4.55 -3.18 -13.33
N THR A 77 -4.67 -3.34 -14.66
CA THR A 77 -5.95 -3.62 -15.31
C THR A 77 -6.52 -4.97 -14.90
N LYS A 78 -5.72 -6.04 -14.87
CA LYS A 78 -6.17 -7.38 -14.45
C LYS A 78 -6.81 -7.37 -13.06
N ILE A 79 -6.18 -6.70 -12.09
CA ILE A 79 -6.71 -6.62 -10.72
C ILE A 79 -7.95 -5.73 -10.68
N LYS A 80 -7.94 -4.59 -11.39
CA LYS A 80 -9.08 -3.68 -11.47
C LYS A 80 -10.31 -4.35 -12.10
N ASP A 81 -10.13 -5.22 -13.08
CA ASP A 81 -11.23 -5.93 -13.75
C ASP A 81 -12.03 -6.85 -12.80
N LEU A 82 -11.48 -7.21 -11.64
CA LEU A 82 -12.23 -7.90 -10.58
C LEU A 82 -13.39 -7.06 -10.03
N PHE A 83 -13.29 -5.74 -10.15
CA PHE A 83 -14.26 -4.77 -9.64
C PHE A 83 -15.14 -4.19 -10.76
N LYS A 84 -15.13 -4.77 -11.97
CA LYS A 84 -15.87 -4.24 -13.14
C LYS A 84 -17.39 -4.11 -12.95
N ASN A 85 -17.95 -4.86 -11.99
CA ASN A 85 -19.36 -4.84 -11.64
C ASN A 85 -19.65 -3.97 -10.40
N GLU A 86 -18.61 -3.46 -9.75
CA GLU A 86 -18.71 -2.61 -8.57
C GLU A 86 -18.78 -1.13 -8.98
N THR A 87 -19.45 -0.32 -8.16
CA THR A 87 -19.49 1.13 -8.38
C THR A 87 -18.30 1.78 -7.67
N GLY A 88 -17.35 2.29 -8.44
CA GLY A 88 -16.18 3.01 -7.92
C GLY A 88 -16.39 4.52 -7.81
N THR A 89 -15.61 5.18 -6.95
CA THR A 89 -15.52 6.65 -6.88
C THR A 89 -14.22 7.11 -7.54
N ILE A 90 -14.32 8.06 -8.48
CA ILE A 90 -13.16 8.62 -9.18
C ILE A 90 -12.80 9.97 -8.57
N GLU A 91 -11.54 10.12 -8.19
CA GLU A 91 -10.97 11.36 -7.69
C GLU A 91 -9.75 11.76 -8.53
N LYS A 92 -9.66 13.06 -8.85
CA LYS A 92 -8.49 13.64 -9.52
C LYS A 92 -7.93 14.74 -8.62
N ASP A 93 -6.68 14.60 -8.25
CA ASP A 93 -6.01 15.52 -7.35
C ASP A 93 -4.56 15.80 -7.76
N SER A 94 -4.01 16.87 -7.22
CA SER A 94 -2.60 17.17 -7.31
C SER A 94 -1.98 17.13 -5.93
N VAL A 95 -0.88 16.41 -5.79
CA VAL A 95 -0.19 16.23 -4.51
C VAL A 95 1.19 16.87 -4.58
N CYS A 96 1.47 17.71 -3.58
CA CYS A 96 2.78 18.30 -3.35
C CYS A 96 3.36 17.81 -2.02
N LEU A 97 4.66 17.49 -2.04
CA LEU A 97 5.40 17.03 -0.86
C LEU A 97 6.44 18.10 -0.48
N PHE A 98 6.46 18.50 0.78
CA PHE A 98 7.47 19.42 1.31
C PHE A 98 7.76 19.15 2.78
N LYS A 99 9.03 18.86 3.12
CA LYS A 99 9.50 18.64 4.50
C LYS A 99 8.60 17.66 5.31
N GLY A 100 8.16 16.57 4.70
CA GLY A 100 7.30 15.57 5.34
C GLY A 100 5.81 15.91 5.40
N PHE A 101 5.40 17.07 4.89
CA PHE A 101 3.99 17.43 4.72
C PHE A 101 3.50 17.05 3.32
N ARG A 102 2.29 16.51 3.26
CA ARG A 102 1.56 16.21 2.03
C ARG A 102 0.43 17.22 1.90
N THR A 103 0.47 18.01 0.83
CA THR A 103 -0.61 18.94 0.48
C THR A 103 -1.34 18.42 -0.75
N THR A 104 -2.65 18.23 -0.63
CA THR A 104 -3.53 17.77 -1.71
C THR A 104 -4.41 18.93 -2.17
N LEU A 105 -4.39 19.22 -3.46
CA LEU A 105 -5.31 20.12 -4.15
C LEU A 105 -6.34 19.29 -4.91
N SER A 106 -7.59 19.35 -4.48
CA SER A 106 -8.72 18.67 -5.11
C SER A 106 -9.91 19.63 -5.19
N ASN A 107 -10.53 19.74 -6.37
CA ASN A 107 -11.69 20.61 -6.62
C ASN A 107 -11.52 22.06 -6.11
N GLY A 108 -10.30 22.63 -6.26
CA GLY A 108 -9.98 23.99 -5.80
C GLY A 108 -9.80 24.14 -4.28
N LYS A 109 -9.96 23.07 -3.50
CA LYS A 109 -9.72 23.05 -2.05
C LYS A 109 -8.37 22.42 -1.75
N THR A 110 -7.64 23.03 -0.82
CA THR A 110 -6.35 22.52 -0.35
C THR A 110 -6.51 21.90 1.03
N THR A 111 -5.96 20.70 1.20
CA THR A 111 -5.81 20.03 2.49
C THR A 111 -4.35 19.70 2.70
N THR A 112 -3.85 19.86 3.93
CA THR A 112 -2.47 19.54 4.28
C THR A 112 -2.46 18.61 5.47
N ILE A 113 -1.67 17.56 5.36
CA ILE A 113 -1.46 16.58 6.42
C ILE A 113 0.03 16.33 6.62
N ARG A 114 0.38 15.84 7.81
CA ARG A 114 1.64 15.16 8.08
C ARG A 114 1.34 13.67 8.25
N LYS A 115 1.99 12.83 7.44
CA LYS A 115 1.83 11.37 7.50
C LYS A 115 3.00 10.78 8.29
N ASP A 116 2.74 10.41 9.54
CA ASP A 116 3.72 9.83 10.44
C ASP A 116 3.65 8.31 10.34
N ARG A 117 4.65 7.67 9.73
CA ARG A 117 4.70 6.20 9.61
C ARG A 117 5.06 5.58 10.96
N ILE A 118 4.14 4.79 11.51
CA ILE A 118 4.32 4.09 12.79
C ILE A 118 5.06 2.77 12.57
N ALA A 119 4.65 2.00 11.57
CA ALA A 119 5.27 0.73 11.22
C ALA A 119 5.11 0.44 9.72
N ALA A 120 6.02 -0.33 9.17
CA ALA A 120 5.92 -0.91 7.84
C ALA A 120 6.50 -2.33 7.87
N TYR A 121 5.78 -3.26 7.26
CA TYR A 121 6.14 -4.66 7.13
C TYR A 121 6.29 -4.97 5.65
N ASP A 122 7.53 -5.19 5.23
CA ASP A 122 7.87 -5.59 3.87
C ASP A 122 7.81 -7.10 3.78
N ILE A 123 6.92 -7.61 2.95
CA ILE A 123 6.64 -9.04 2.85
C ILE A 123 7.13 -9.49 1.48
N TYR A 124 8.25 -10.20 1.48
CA TYR A 124 8.75 -10.90 0.31
C TYR A 124 7.85 -12.08 0.01
N ILE A 125 7.36 -12.16 -1.24
CA ILE A 125 6.50 -13.26 -1.68
C ILE A 125 7.21 -14.04 -2.79
N PRO A 126 7.76 -15.24 -2.50
CA PRO A 126 8.44 -16.02 -3.51
C PRO A 126 7.48 -16.44 -4.62
N ASN A 127 7.98 -16.48 -5.85
CA ASN A 127 7.24 -16.82 -7.08
C ASN A 127 6.11 -15.86 -7.50
N ALA A 128 5.65 -14.95 -6.63
CA ALA A 128 4.75 -13.88 -7.04
C ALA A 128 5.52 -12.84 -7.87
N VAL A 129 4.81 -12.04 -8.67
CA VAL A 129 5.42 -10.96 -9.47
C VAL A 129 5.74 -9.75 -8.61
N TYR A 130 4.88 -9.50 -7.61
CA TYR A 130 4.97 -8.39 -6.68
C TYR A 130 5.06 -8.90 -5.25
N ASP A 131 5.71 -8.08 -4.43
CA ASP A 131 5.79 -8.17 -2.99
C ASP A 131 4.70 -7.26 -2.38
N LEU A 132 4.51 -7.36 -1.07
CA LEU A 132 3.50 -6.61 -0.33
C LEU A 132 4.16 -5.76 0.74
N ARG A 133 3.73 -4.51 0.90
CA ARG A 133 4.05 -3.70 2.07
C ARG A 133 2.78 -3.40 2.82
N ILE A 134 2.66 -3.87 4.06
CA ILE A 134 1.59 -3.43 4.99
C ILE A 134 2.16 -2.36 5.89
N ALA A 135 1.50 -1.21 5.95
CA ALA A 135 2.04 -0.06 6.62
C ALA A 135 0.97 0.67 7.43
N LEU A 136 1.36 1.02 8.66
CA LEU A 136 0.54 1.71 9.65
C LEU A 136 1.02 3.15 9.76
N SER A 137 0.14 4.11 9.51
CA SER A 137 0.44 5.54 9.62
C SER A 137 -0.55 6.27 10.50
N ARG A 138 -0.16 7.44 10.98
CA ARG A 138 -1.08 8.47 11.46
C ARG A 138 -1.12 9.63 10.49
N GLU A 139 -2.32 10.03 10.07
CA GLU A 139 -2.53 11.21 9.23
C GLU A 139 -2.96 12.40 10.10
N VAL A 140 -2.01 13.26 10.47
CA VAL A 140 -2.30 14.43 11.32
C VAL A 140 -2.66 15.62 10.43
N PRO A 141 -3.88 16.18 10.53
CA PRO A 141 -4.24 17.41 9.82
C PRO A 141 -3.38 18.58 10.29
N VAL A 142 -2.92 19.41 9.36
CA VAL A 142 -2.09 20.59 9.67
C VAL A 142 -2.71 21.83 9.07
N THR A 143 -3.06 22.80 9.91
CA THR A 143 -3.46 24.14 9.48
C THR A 143 -2.23 24.93 9.02
N ASN A 144 -2.28 25.57 7.85
CA ASN A 144 -1.22 26.37 7.24
C ASN A 144 0.08 25.64 6.90
N VAL A 145 0.33 25.32 5.61
CA VAL A 145 1.67 25.48 5.01
C VAL A 145 1.59 25.61 3.48
N MET A 146 1.96 26.78 2.93
CA MET A 146 2.48 26.87 1.56
C MET A 146 3.75 27.73 1.55
N LYS A 147 4.87 27.13 1.16
CA LYS A 147 5.89 27.79 0.33
C LYS A 147 6.31 26.82 -0.77
N ARG A 148 6.62 27.39 -1.94
CA ARG A 148 6.92 26.74 -3.24
C ARG A 148 7.52 25.33 -3.08
N THR A 149 6.82 24.34 -3.63
CA THR A 149 7.20 22.93 -3.61
C THR A 149 8.14 22.58 -4.77
N SER A 150 9.05 21.64 -4.52
CA SER A 150 10.00 21.11 -5.51
C SER A 150 9.46 19.93 -6.31
N TYR A 151 8.39 19.26 -5.84
CA TYR A 151 7.84 18.05 -6.46
C TYR A 151 6.31 18.08 -6.45
N ARG A 152 5.71 17.88 -7.62
CA ARG A 152 4.26 17.85 -7.85
C ARG A 152 3.92 16.61 -8.67
N ARG A 153 2.95 15.83 -8.19
CA ARG A 153 2.40 14.68 -8.92
C ARG A 153 0.91 14.88 -9.12
N GLU A 154 0.43 14.62 -10.32
CA GLU A 154 -1.00 14.51 -10.61
C GLU A 154 -1.43 13.07 -10.35
N ARG A 155 -2.60 12.88 -9.74
CA ARG A 155 -3.16 11.55 -9.49
C ARG A 155 -4.58 11.46 -10.00
N GLU A 156 -4.89 10.32 -10.57
CA GLU A 156 -6.24 9.88 -10.86
C GLU A 156 -6.46 8.55 -10.14
N ARG A 157 -7.39 8.54 -9.19
CA ARG A 157 -7.67 7.40 -8.35
C ARG A 157 -9.10 6.95 -8.55
N GLU A 158 -9.28 5.66 -8.75
CA GLU A 158 -10.59 5.02 -8.68
C GLU A 158 -10.60 4.11 -7.47
N SER A 159 -11.58 4.31 -6.59
CA SER A 159 -11.65 3.61 -5.30
C SER A 159 -12.91 2.76 -5.25
N PHE A 160 -12.79 1.52 -4.78
CA PHE A 160 -13.91 0.60 -4.58
C PHE A 160 -13.97 0.20 -3.11
N VAL A 161 -15.15 0.25 -2.51
CA VAL A 161 -15.35 -0.19 -1.13
C VAL A 161 -16.06 -1.53 -1.16
N VAL A 162 -15.44 -2.55 -0.57
CA VAL A 162 -16.03 -3.88 -0.37
C VAL A 162 -15.85 -4.25 1.09
N ASP A 163 -16.96 -4.43 1.78
CA ASP A 163 -17.01 -4.61 3.25
C ASP A 163 -16.21 -3.50 3.96
N ASP A 164 -15.26 -3.86 4.82
CA ASP A 164 -14.43 -2.94 5.59
C ASP A 164 -13.11 -2.56 4.87
N SER A 165 -12.95 -2.93 3.60
CA SER A 165 -11.76 -2.67 2.80
C SER A 165 -12.03 -1.70 1.65
N ARG A 166 -11.12 -0.75 1.44
CA ARG A 166 -11.10 0.14 0.28
C ARG A 166 -9.96 -0.26 -0.65
N PHE A 167 -10.24 -0.44 -1.92
CA PHE A 167 -9.28 -0.75 -2.96
C PHE A 167 -9.04 0.50 -3.80
N ASP A 168 -7.83 1.05 -3.76
CA ASP A 168 -7.46 2.24 -4.50
C ASP A 168 -6.60 1.87 -5.71
N PHE A 169 -7.11 2.19 -6.90
CA PHE A 169 -6.40 2.06 -8.16
C PHE A 169 -5.94 3.45 -8.60
N THR A 170 -4.67 3.77 -8.35
CA THR A 170 -4.13 5.11 -8.56
C THR A 170 -3.17 5.15 -9.75
N VAL A 171 -3.45 6.01 -10.72
CA VAL A 171 -2.50 6.39 -11.77
C VAL A 171 -1.85 7.70 -11.35
N THR A 172 -0.53 7.71 -11.16
CA THR A 172 0.21 8.94 -10.87
C THR A 172 1.06 9.37 -12.06
N LYS A 173 1.13 10.67 -12.31
CA LYS A 173 1.93 11.29 -13.36
C LYS A 173 2.86 12.32 -12.74
N SER A 174 4.17 12.13 -12.91
CA SER A 174 5.20 13.03 -12.42
C SER A 174 6.38 13.06 -13.38
N GLU A 175 6.82 14.25 -13.79
CA GLU A 175 8.04 14.44 -14.61
C GLU A 175 8.10 13.52 -15.85
N GLY A 176 6.96 13.33 -16.52
CA GLY A 176 6.85 12.47 -17.72
C GLY A 176 6.78 10.96 -17.44
N THR A 177 6.88 10.53 -16.18
CA THR A 177 6.72 9.13 -15.76
C THR A 177 5.28 8.88 -15.32
N VAL A 178 4.73 7.73 -15.73
CA VAL A 178 3.43 7.21 -15.27
C VAL A 178 3.69 6.03 -14.34
N ASN A 179 3.08 6.04 -13.15
CA ASN A 179 3.11 4.91 -12.22
C ASN A 179 1.68 4.42 -11.96
N TYR A 180 1.53 3.10 -11.82
CA TYR A 180 0.26 2.45 -11.51
C TYR A 180 0.36 1.83 -10.13
N GLU A 181 -0.47 2.28 -9.20
CA GLU A 181 -0.42 1.89 -7.79
C GLU A 181 -1.73 1.17 -7.42
N VAL A 182 -1.60 0.05 -6.71
CA VAL A 182 -2.72 -0.72 -6.15
C VAL A 182 -2.55 -0.75 -4.64
N GLU A 183 -3.54 -0.21 -3.94
CA GLU A 183 -3.57 -0.13 -2.48
C GLU A 183 -4.85 -0.81 -1.96
N VAL A 184 -4.75 -1.53 -0.84
CA VAL A 184 -5.88 -2.00 -0.04
C VAL A 184 -5.80 -1.31 1.31
N GLU A 185 -6.84 -0.60 1.72
CA GLU A 185 -6.90 0.16 2.96
C GLU A 185 -7.99 -0.39 3.86
N LEU A 186 -7.71 -0.48 5.16
CA LEU A 186 -8.71 -0.79 6.16
C LEU A 186 -9.47 0.48 6.52
N ILE A 187 -10.78 0.54 6.22
CA ILE A 187 -11.60 1.75 6.42
C ILE A 187 -11.78 2.04 7.91
N ASN A 188 -12.02 0.99 8.70
CA ASN A 188 -12.24 1.10 10.13
C ASN A 188 -11.15 0.32 10.87
N ALA A 189 -10.31 1.00 11.64
CA ALA A 189 -9.28 0.35 12.47
C ALA A 189 -9.86 -0.60 13.54
N ASP A 190 -11.17 -0.50 13.84
CA ASP A 190 -11.89 -1.42 14.73
C ASP A 190 -12.52 -2.62 14.01
N SER A 191 -12.45 -2.67 12.67
CA SER A 191 -12.94 -3.79 11.87
C SER A 191 -12.00 -5.01 11.91
N SER A 192 -12.41 -6.08 11.23
CA SER A 192 -11.66 -7.34 11.16
C SER A 192 -10.32 -7.17 10.41
N LEU A 193 -9.25 -6.94 11.16
CA LEU A 193 -7.87 -7.00 10.67
C LEU A 193 -7.58 -8.35 9.99
N ASP A 194 -8.25 -9.42 10.43
CA ASP A 194 -8.12 -10.75 9.85
C ASP A 194 -8.49 -10.75 8.36
N THR A 195 -9.67 -10.19 8.05
CA THR A 195 -10.17 -10.10 6.67
C THR A 195 -9.25 -9.23 5.83
N PHE A 196 -8.78 -8.10 6.37
CA PHE A 196 -7.85 -7.20 5.69
C PHE A 196 -6.56 -7.89 5.27
N VAL A 197 -5.89 -8.59 6.19
CA VAL A 197 -4.62 -9.27 5.90
C VAL A 197 -4.82 -10.35 4.85
N ASP A 198 -5.90 -11.14 4.95
CA ASP A 198 -6.18 -12.20 3.98
C ASP A 198 -6.46 -11.63 2.59
N VAL A 199 -7.25 -10.56 2.50
CA VAL A 199 -7.53 -9.85 1.24
C VAL A 199 -6.25 -9.26 0.63
N ALA A 200 -5.48 -8.52 1.41
CA ALA A 200 -4.23 -7.90 0.95
C ALA A 200 -3.24 -8.94 0.43
N PHE A 201 -3.13 -10.08 1.11
CA PHE A 201 -2.26 -11.18 0.70
C PHE A 201 -2.77 -11.86 -0.57
N ASN A 202 -4.06 -12.15 -0.65
CA ASN A 202 -4.66 -12.76 -1.83
C ASN A 202 -4.50 -11.89 -3.08
N VAL A 203 -4.65 -10.56 -2.96
CA VAL A 203 -4.41 -9.61 -4.06
C VAL A 203 -2.98 -9.73 -4.59
N ALA A 204 -1.98 -9.88 -3.73
CA ALA A 204 -0.60 -10.09 -4.15
C ALA A 204 -0.37 -11.45 -4.84
N LEU A 205 -1.16 -12.46 -4.49
CA LEU A 205 -1.07 -13.82 -5.04
C LEU A 205 -1.89 -14.05 -6.32
N LEU A 206 -2.72 -13.10 -6.77
CA LEU A 206 -3.57 -13.21 -7.99
C LEU A 206 -2.80 -13.49 -9.30
N ASN A 207 -1.47 -13.51 -9.24
CA ASN A 207 -0.56 -13.75 -10.37
C ASN A 207 0.13 -15.12 -10.30
N LEU A 208 -0.16 -15.94 -9.28
CA LEU A 208 0.27 -17.34 -9.19
C LEU A 208 -0.66 -18.32 -9.94
N GLN A 209 -1.74 -17.81 -10.54
CA GLN A 209 -2.73 -18.55 -11.31
C GLN A 209 -2.72 -18.12 -12.78
#